data_AF-A0A957P976-F1
#
_entry.id   AF-A0A957P976-F1
#
_cell.length_a   1.000
_cell.length_b   1.000
_cell.length_c   1.000
_cell.angle_alpha   90.00
_cell.angle_beta   90.00
_cell.angle_gamma   90.00
#
_symmetry.space_group_name_H-M   'P 1'
#
loop_
_entity.id
_entity.type
_entity.pdbx_description
1 polymer ?
#
loop_
_entity_poly.entity_id
_entity_poly.type
_entity_poly.pdbx_seq_one_letter_code
_entity_poly.pdbx_strand_id
1 'polypeptide(L)' 'MDTINILAIPGSLRQASLNRQLVRALQSVAPSDVQISVFYLNDIPIYNQDV' A
#
# COMPACT_ATOMS: atom_id res chain seq x y z
N MET A 1 -4.01 17.40 17.04
CA MET A 1 -2.86 16.59 16.62
C MET A 1 -3.05 16.31 15.16
N ASP A 2 -2.02 16.52 14.35
CA ASP A 2 -2.10 16.34 12.90
C ASP A 2 -2.05 14.85 12.57
N THR A 3 -2.91 14.41 11.64
CA THR A 3 -2.96 13.02 11.20
C THR A 3 -1.77 12.70 10.31
N ILE A 4 -1.06 11.61 10.62
CA ILE A 4 0.01 11.06 9.78
C ILE A 4 -0.64 10.19 8.70
N ASN A 5 -0.37 10.52 7.44
CA ASN A 5 -0.90 9.77 6.29
C ASN A 5 0.19 8.89 5.68
N ILE A 6 -0.06 7.58 5.61
CA ILE A 6 0.86 6.58 5.07
C ILE A 6 0.23 5.89 3.86
N LEU A 7 0.95 5.88 2.74
CA LEU A 7 0.62 5.06 1.58
C LEU A 7 1.47 3.79 1.61
N ALA A 8 0.82 2.63 1.74
CA ALA A 8 1.48 1.34 1.78
C ALA A 8 1.34 0.61 0.43
N ILE A 9 2.48 0.22 -0.13
CA ILE A 9 2.57 -0.42 -1.46
C ILE A 9 3.22 -1.80 -1.28
N PRO A 10 2.46 -2.91 -1.38
CA PRO A 10 3.04 -4.24 -1.28
C PRO A 10 3.84 -4.55 -2.56
N GLY A 11 5.13 -4.88 -2.42
CA GLY A 11 6.02 -5.16 -3.55
C GLY A 11 5.78 -6.48 -4.30
N SER A 12 4.64 -7.14 -4.13
CA SER A 12 4.33 -8.39 -4.82
C SER A 12 2.88 -8.41 -5.29
N LEU A 13 2.70 -8.75 -6.57
CA LEU A 13 1.40 -8.78 -7.25
C LEU A 13 0.68 -10.14 -7.13
N ARG A 14 1.38 -11.19 -6.69
CA ARG A 14 0.79 -12.53 -6.56
C ARG A 14 -0.33 -12.53 -5.50
N GLN A 15 -1.38 -13.30 -5.75
CA GLN A 15 -2.55 -13.36 -4.86
C GLN A 15 -2.18 -13.74 -3.41
N ALA A 16 -1.33 -14.76 -3.24
CA ALA A 16 -0.92 -15.27 -1.92
C ALA A 16 0.29 -14.52 -1.28
N SER A 17 0.51 -13.25 -1.62
CA SER A 17 1.59 -12.44 -1.05
C SER A 17 1.39 -12.22 0.45
N LEU A 18 2.39 -12.61 1.26
CA LEU A 18 2.40 -12.31 2.69
C LEU A 18 2.55 -10.80 2.95
N ASN A 19 3.33 -10.09 2.12
CA ASN A 19 3.47 -8.63 2.21
C ASN A 19 2.12 -7.91 1.98
N ARG A 20 1.30 -8.43 1.06
CA ARG A 20 -0.07 -7.91 0.85
C ARG A 20 -0.95 -8.11 2.07
N GLN A 21 -0.85 -9.25 2.74
CA GLN A 21 -1.60 -9.53 3.96
C GLN A 21 -1.13 -8.64 5.12
N LEU A 22 0.18 -8.49 5.29
CA LEU A 22 0.79 -7.61 6.29
C LEU A 22 0.28 -6.18 6.16
N VAL A 23 0.36 -5.61 4.96
CA VAL A 23 -0.06 -4.22 4.70
C VAL A 23 -1.55 -3.99 5.02
N ARG A 24 -2.41 -4.98 4.76
CA ARG A 24 -3.83 -4.92 5.17
C ARG A 24 -4.01 -4.98 6.68
N ALA A 25 -3.24 -5.82 7.37
CA ALA A 25 -3.31 -5.94 8.83
C ALA A 25 -2.83 -4.66 9.55
N LEU A 26 -1.94 -3.87 8.95
CA LEU A 26 -1.49 -2.61 9.55
C LEU A 26 -2.64 -1.64 9.82
N GLN A 27 -3.68 -1.65 8.98
CA GLN A 27 -4.83 -0.75 9.14
C GLN A 27 -5.61 -1.03 10.43
N SER A 28 -5.65 -2.28 10.91
CA SER A 28 -6.39 -2.64 12.14
C SER A 28 -5.62 -2.35 13.43
N VAL A 29 -4.31 -2.12 13.34
CA VAL A 29 -3.45 -1.85 14.50
C VAL A 29 -2.87 -0.42 14.49
N ALA A 30 -3.26 0.38 13.51
CA ALA A 30 -2.82 1.76 13.39
C ALA A 30 -3.31 2.58 14.60
N PRO A 31 -2.45 3.44 15.17
CA PRO A 31 -2.88 4.44 16.13
C PRO A 31 -3.96 5.37 15.57
N SER A 32 -4.73 6.02 16.45
CA SER A 32 -5.86 6.88 16.05
C SER A 32 -5.46 8.12 15.23
N ASP A 33 -4.20 8.54 15.30
CA ASP A 33 -3.61 9.65 14.56
C ASP A 33 -2.91 9.20 13.27
N VAL A 34 -3.00 7.91 12.90
CA VAL A 34 -2.37 7.35 11.70
C VAL A 34 -3.42 6.82 10.73
N GLN A 35 -3.45 7.36 9.52
CA GLN A 35 -4.28 6.88 8.43
C GLN A 35 -3.42 6.11 7.41
N ILE A 36 -3.74 4.83 7.19
CA ILE A 36 -3.03 3.98 6.23
C ILE A 36 -3.92 3.68 5.02
N SER A 37 -3.45 4.01 3.83
CA SER A 37 -4.06 3.66 2.56
C SER A 37 -3.22 2.62 1.81
N VAL A 38 -3.86 1.59 1.26
CA VAL A 38 -3.17 0.52 0.53
C VAL A 38 -3.35 0.73 -0.97
N PHE A 39 -2.24 0.74 -1.71
CA PHE A 39 -2.25 0.89 -3.17
C PHE A 39 -1.57 -0.29 -3.85
N TYR A 40 -2.17 -0.82 -4.91
CA TYR A 40 -1.65 -1.95 -5.68
C TYR A 40 -1.12 -1.48 -7.02
N LEU A 41 0.04 -1.97 -7.44
CA LEU A 41 0.70 -1.54 -8.68
C LEU A 41 0.06 -2.14 -9.95
N ASN A 42 -1.00 -2.93 -9.84
CA ASN A 42 -1.61 -3.69 -10.94
C ASN A 42 -2.01 -2.81 -12.12
N ASP A 43 -2.47 -1.59 -11.85
CA ASP A 43 -3.02 -0.68 -12.84
C ASP A 43 -1.99 0.38 -13.31
N ILE A 44 -0.75 0.32 -12.80
CA ILE A 44 0.31 1.23 -13.22
C ILE A 44 0.88 0.73 -14.57
N PRO A 45 0.88 1.57 -15.61
CA PRO A 45 1.49 1.20 -16.88
C PRO A 45 2.99 1.02 -16.72
N ILE A 46 3.57 0.16 -17.56
CA ILE A 46 5.02 0.04 -17.66
C ILE A 46 5.58 1.37 -18.17
N TYR A 47 6.69 1.81 -17.56
CA TYR A 47 7.43 2.97 -18.03
C TYR A 47 7.81 2.81 -19.50
N ASN A 48 7.56 3.85 -20.30
CA ASN A 48 7.94 3.93 -21.70
C ASN A 48 8.62 5.29 -21.92
N GLN A 49 9.88 5.29 -22.37
CA GLN A 49 10.66 6.51 -22.55
C GLN A 49 10.26 7.29 -23.82
N ASP A 50 9.59 6.64 -24.76
CA ASP A 50 9.22 7.24 -26.04
C ASP A 50 7.90 8.02 -25.99
N VAL A 51 7.13 7.89 -24.89
CA VAL A 51 5.80 8.47 -24.70
C VAL A 51 5.81 9.51 -23.60
#